data_AF-A0A535K8F5-F1
#
_entry.id   AF-A0A535K8F5-F1
#
_cell.length_a   1.000
_cell.length_b   1.000
_cell.length_c   1.000
_cell.angle_alpha   90.00
_cell.angle_beta   90.00
_cell.angle_gamma   90.00
#
_symmetry.space_group_name_H-M   'P 1'
#
loop_
_entity.id
_entity.type
_entity.pdbx_description
1 polymer ?
#
loop_
_entity_poly.entity_id
_entity_poly.type
_entity_poly.pdbx_seq_one_letter_code
_entity_poly.pdbx_strand_id
1 'polypeptide(L)'
;VGTHRPFGVREQIAKTLGLPEKKVRVLPVNTSGTYGRNSHPDAAIEAAILSKGARRPVLLQWTREEEFAWSPSRPEAVLEIAAGVAADGRIAAWRYDEHTNVHTAAGLDPQVLGVTSGRNAIPPYTGFPAKVTLHIEPTRLRTANFRSLAAAENVFAIESFMDELAALSDQEPLAFRLRHIEDRRFRRVVERVAERSGWRERPSGRRGRGIACTVYHGTYVAQVAEVEVSLSGAVRLVKVWCVVDPGQTVNPLGVGNQIEGGIQQSASWTLKEELLHRDGRVMNTGWDTYPIATFRDAPEAIEVFVEGEETAPPTGVGEPGAVPTAAAIANAVYAASGARLRSVPLTRDRVRQAIAAS
;
A
#
# COMPACT_ATOMS: atom_id res chain seq x y z
N VAL A 1 -17.06 16.03 14.24
CA VAL A 1 -15.61 15.84 13.92
C VAL A 1 -15.49 14.72 12.91
N GLY A 2 -14.82 14.96 11.79
CA GLY A 2 -14.54 13.90 10.84
C GLY A 2 -13.42 13.00 11.34
N THR A 3 -13.74 11.89 12.00
CA THR A 3 -12.74 10.96 12.56
C THR A 3 -13.25 9.54 12.59
N HIS A 4 -12.33 8.59 12.37
CA HIS A 4 -12.56 7.16 12.59
C HIS A 4 -12.11 6.66 13.98
N ARG A 5 -11.59 7.55 14.84
CA ARG A 5 -11.15 7.23 16.21
C ARG A 5 -11.76 8.19 17.26
N PRO A 6 -13.10 8.29 17.36
CA PRO A 6 -13.75 9.29 18.22
C PRO A 6 -13.34 9.21 19.70
N PHE A 7 -13.05 8.01 20.20
CA PHE A 7 -12.56 7.83 21.57
C PHE A 7 -11.13 8.37 21.75
N GLY A 8 -10.23 8.11 20.80
CA GLY A 8 -8.87 8.67 20.82
C GLY A 8 -8.87 10.19 20.73
N VAL A 9 -9.77 10.76 19.91
CA VAL A 9 -9.96 12.23 19.86
C VAL A 9 -10.43 12.78 21.21
N ARG A 10 -11.37 12.09 21.88
CA ARG A 10 -11.87 12.50 23.20
C ARG A 10 -10.73 12.52 24.23
N GLU A 11 -9.94 11.46 24.27
CA GLU A 11 -8.79 11.33 25.17
C GLU A 11 -7.78 12.46 24.95
N GLN A 12 -7.39 12.70 23.69
CA GLN A 12 -6.39 13.72 23.36
C GLN A 12 -6.90 15.14 23.68
N ILE A 13 -8.16 15.46 23.36
CA ILE A 13 -8.74 16.77 23.71
C ILE A 13 -8.81 16.95 25.23
N ALA A 14 -9.25 15.93 25.97
CA ALA A 14 -9.34 15.98 27.42
C ALA A 14 -7.96 16.24 28.04
N LYS A 15 -6.95 15.49 27.60
CA LYS A 15 -5.55 15.67 28.01
C LYS A 15 -5.03 17.06 27.70
N THR A 16 -5.17 17.53 26.45
CA THR A 16 -4.69 18.84 26.01
C THR A 16 -5.33 20.01 26.76
N LEU A 17 -6.61 19.91 27.10
CA LEU A 17 -7.32 20.97 27.81
C LEU A 17 -7.25 20.87 29.34
N GLY A 18 -6.64 19.81 29.89
CA GLY A 18 -6.60 19.53 31.32
C GLY A 18 -7.99 19.25 31.91
N LEU A 19 -8.86 18.57 31.15
CA LEU A 19 -10.23 18.25 31.54
C LEU A 19 -10.39 16.75 31.83
N PRO A 20 -11.27 16.36 32.76
CA PRO A 20 -11.71 14.97 32.86
C PRO A 20 -12.38 14.52 31.56
N GLU A 21 -12.11 13.30 31.08
CA GLU A 21 -12.71 12.78 29.83
C GLU A 21 -14.23 12.89 29.78
N LYS A 22 -14.91 12.67 30.92
CA LYS A 22 -16.38 12.80 31.04
C LYS A 22 -16.92 14.21 30.74
N LYS A 23 -16.05 15.23 30.71
CA LYS A 23 -16.38 16.61 30.31
C LYS A 23 -16.19 16.87 28.82
N VAL A 24 -15.71 15.88 28.06
CA VAL A 24 -15.49 15.98 26.61
C VAL A 24 -16.41 15.00 25.88
N ARG A 25 -17.22 15.51 24.96
CA ARG A 25 -18.07 14.70 24.07
C ARG A 25 -17.64 14.92 22.63
N VAL A 26 -17.20 13.87 21.95
CA VAL A 26 -16.91 13.88 20.52
C VAL A 26 -18.13 13.37 19.77
N LEU A 27 -18.63 14.18 18.83
CA LEU A 27 -19.69 13.80 17.90
C LEU A 27 -19.06 13.49 16.54
N PRO A 28 -18.84 12.21 16.18
CA PRO A 28 -18.35 11.85 14.86
C PRO A 28 -19.40 12.17 13.80
N VAL A 29 -18.95 12.60 12.62
CA VAL A 29 -19.81 12.81 11.44
C VAL A 29 -19.28 11.98 10.28
N ASN A 30 -20.15 11.64 9.33
CA ASN A 30 -19.74 10.98 8.11
C ASN A 30 -18.69 11.83 7.37
N THR A 31 -17.67 11.18 6.83
CA THR A 31 -16.53 11.84 6.15
C THR A 31 -16.34 11.29 4.76
N SER A 32 -15.72 12.07 3.88
CA SER A 32 -15.42 11.73 2.48
C SER A 32 -14.21 10.80 2.29
N GLY A 33 -13.94 9.92 3.26
CA GLY A 33 -12.74 9.07 3.27
C GLY A 33 -11.51 9.78 3.84
N THR A 34 -10.63 9.01 4.47
CA THR A 34 -9.48 9.55 5.24
C THR A 34 -8.23 8.67 5.14
N TYR A 35 -8.41 7.38 4.82
CA TYR A 35 -7.34 6.46 4.45
C TYR A 35 -6.19 6.40 5.48
N GLY A 36 -6.52 6.49 6.77
CA GLY A 36 -5.55 6.48 7.87
C GLY A 36 -5.31 7.86 8.51
N ARG A 37 -5.43 8.95 7.73
CA ARG A 37 -5.05 10.31 8.14
C ARG A 37 -5.82 10.81 9.36
N ASN A 38 -7.14 10.61 9.42
CA ASN A 38 -8.00 11.15 10.50
C ASN A 38 -7.89 10.38 11.83
N SER A 39 -6.83 9.59 12.00
CA SER A 39 -6.35 9.12 13.30
C SER A 39 -5.61 10.23 14.06
N HIS A 40 -5.25 11.33 13.38
CA HIS A 40 -4.58 12.49 13.94
C HIS A 40 -5.59 13.66 14.02
N PRO A 41 -6.08 14.01 15.21
CA PRO A 41 -7.18 14.96 15.35
C PRO A 41 -6.70 16.40 15.55
N ASP A 42 -5.66 16.82 14.82
CA ASP A 42 -5.00 18.12 14.98
C ASP A 42 -6.01 19.28 14.90
N ALA A 43 -6.79 19.34 13.82
CA ALA A 43 -7.84 20.35 13.63
C ALA A 43 -8.90 20.34 14.75
N ALA A 44 -9.21 19.16 15.31
CA ALA A 44 -10.18 19.06 16.40
C ALA A 44 -9.59 19.53 17.75
N ILE A 45 -8.30 19.28 17.98
CA ILE A 45 -7.57 19.77 19.15
C ILE A 45 -7.42 21.29 19.07
N GLU A 46 -7.01 21.82 17.93
CA GLU A 46 -6.89 23.27 17.68
C GLU A 46 -8.24 23.98 17.89
N ALA A 47 -9.33 23.45 17.32
CA ALA A 47 -10.67 23.99 17.53
C ALA A 47 -11.06 24.02 19.03
N ALA A 48 -10.69 22.99 19.78
CA ALA A 48 -10.99 22.90 21.21
C ALA A 48 -10.19 23.93 22.03
N ILE A 49 -8.91 24.14 21.70
CA ILE A 49 -8.05 25.18 22.31
C ILE A 49 -8.63 26.58 22.03
N LEU A 50 -8.92 26.87 20.76
CA LEU A 50 -9.46 28.16 20.33
C LEU A 50 -10.82 28.45 20.96
N SER A 51 -11.71 27.45 21.00
CA SER A 51 -13.03 27.56 21.64
C SER A 51 -12.92 27.86 23.14
N LYS A 52 -11.99 27.21 23.85
CA LYS A 52 -11.73 27.47 25.27
C LYS A 52 -11.24 28.91 25.50
N GLY A 53 -10.34 29.41 24.64
CA GLY A 53 -9.82 30.78 24.72
C GLY A 53 -10.87 31.84 24.38
N ALA A 54 -11.60 31.64 23.29
CA ALA A 54 -12.61 32.59 22.79
C ALA A 54 -13.93 32.55 23.58
N ARG A 55 -14.17 31.49 24.36
CA ARG A 55 -15.44 31.20 25.05
C ARG A 55 -16.64 31.19 24.12
N ARG A 56 -16.45 30.71 22.89
CA ARG A 56 -17.47 30.64 21.83
C ARG A 56 -17.26 29.37 21.01
N PRO A 57 -18.31 28.82 20.38
CA PRO A 57 -18.15 27.74 19.42
C PRO A 57 -17.19 28.13 18.28
N VAL A 58 -16.27 27.23 17.94
CA VAL A 58 -15.29 27.40 16.85
C VAL A 58 -15.46 26.26 15.86
N LEU A 59 -15.60 26.62 14.58
CA LEU A 59 -15.41 25.72 13.45
C LEU A 59 -14.01 25.97 12.90
N LEU A 60 -13.18 24.92 12.88
CA LEU A 60 -11.87 24.97 12.26
C LEU A 60 -11.82 23.95 11.12
N GLN A 61 -11.34 24.41 9.97
CA GLN A 61 -11.13 23.60 8.78
C GLN A 61 -9.84 24.08 8.12
N TRP A 62 -8.87 23.17 8.01
CA TRP A 62 -7.66 23.46 7.23
C TRP A 62 -8.01 23.62 5.75
N THR A 63 -7.35 24.56 5.12
CA THR A 63 -7.25 24.66 3.67
C THR A 63 -6.51 23.43 3.12
N ARG A 64 -6.60 23.20 1.80
CA ARG A 64 -5.84 22.11 1.14
C ARG A 64 -4.33 22.26 1.36
N GLU A 65 -3.84 23.50 1.26
CA GLU A 65 -2.43 23.83 1.47
C GLU A 65 -1.98 23.52 2.89
N GLU A 66 -2.73 23.97 3.91
CA GLU A 66 -2.45 23.66 5.31
C GLU A 66 -2.53 22.15 5.57
N GLU A 67 -3.51 21.47 4.98
CA GLU A 67 -3.65 20.03 5.12
C GLU A 67 -2.40 19.32 4.57
N PHE A 68 -1.91 19.65 3.36
CA PHE A 68 -0.66 19.08 2.84
C PHE A 68 0.57 19.46 3.67
N ALA A 69 0.68 20.72 4.10
CA ALA A 69 1.85 21.22 4.82
C ALA A 69 1.98 20.63 6.23
N TRP A 70 0.85 20.45 6.92
CA TRP A 70 0.82 20.18 8.35
C TRP A 70 0.26 18.83 8.73
N SER A 71 -0.35 18.06 7.85
CA SER A 71 -0.77 16.69 8.20
C SER A 71 0.41 15.73 8.18
N PRO A 72 0.29 14.58 8.85
CA PRO A 72 1.31 13.57 8.72
C PRO A 72 1.22 12.85 7.38
N SER A 73 2.37 12.49 6.80
CA SER A 73 2.48 11.72 5.56
C SER A 73 2.59 10.21 5.82
N ARG A 74 2.57 9.39 4.76
CA ARG A 74 3.08 8.01 4.87
C ARG A 74 4.58 8.06 5.27
N PRO A 75 5.07 7.10 6.08
CA PRO A 75 6.50 6.95 6.34
C PRO A 75 7.35 6.85 5.07
N GLU A 76 8.60 7.26 5.19
CA GLU A 76 9.63 7.01 4.17
C GLU A 76 10.23 5.64 4.45
N ALA A 77 10.48 4.85 3.41
CA ALA A 77 11.06 3.52 3.57
C ALA A 77 12.14 3.25 2.52
N VAL A 78 13.25 2.67 2.97
CA VAL A 78 14.29 2.06 2.13
C VAL A 78 14.38 0.59 2.52
N LEU A 79 14.22 -0.28 1.52
CA LEU A 79 14.06 -1.71 1.72
C LEU A 79 15.21 -2.43 1.01
N GLU A 80 15.98 -3.20 1.77
CA GLU A 80 17.09 -3.99 1.26
C GLU A 80 16.75 -5.47 1.36
N ILE A 81 16.82 -6.17 0.23
CA ILE A 81 16.52 -7.61 0.16
C ILE A 81 17.69 -8.34 -0.47
N ALA A 82 18.06 -9.47 0.13
CA ALA A 82 18.98 -10.42 -0.46
C ALA A 82 18.43 -11.85 -0.28
N ALA A 83 18.53 -12.68 -1.31
CA ALA A 83 18.19 -14.08 -1.22
C ALA A 83 19.15 -14.93 -2.05
N GLY A 84 19.33 -16.18 -1.64
CA GLY A 84 19.98 -17.21 -2.45
C GLY A 84 18.94 -18.11 -3.09
N VAL A 85 19.19 -18.56 -4.32
CA VAL A 85 18.40 -19.62 -4.98
C VAL A 85 19.27 -20.87 -5.06
N ALA A 86 18.75 -21.99 -4.54
CA ALA A 86 19.41 -23.29 -4.58
C ALA A 86 19.35 -23.91 -5.98
N ALA A 87 20.15 -24.96 -6.20
CA ALA A 87 20.22 -25.67 -7.47
C ALA A 87 18.90 -26.33 -7.89
N ASP A 88 18.00 -26.61 -6.95
CA ASP A 88 16.65 -27.13 -7.21
C ASP A 88 15.64 -26.04 -7.62
N GLY A 89 16.10 -24.78 -7.76
CA GLY A 89 15.31 -23.63 -8.14
C GLY A 89 14.49 -23.02 -7.00
N ARG A 90 14.65 -23.48 -5.74
CA ARG A 90 13.97 -22.90 -4.57
C ARG A 90 14.82 -21.83 -3.91
N ILE A 91 14.18 -20.92 -3.18
CA ILE A 91 14.88 -19.99 -2.30
C ILE A 91 15.58 -20.80 -1.20
N ALA A 92 16.86 -20.53 -0.98
CA ALA A 92 17.69 -21.18 0.03
C ALA A 92 17.72 -20.41 1.36
N ALA A 93 17.69 -19.07 1.29
CA ALA A 93 17.67 -18.18 2.44
C ALA A 93 17.22 -16.78 2.00
N TRP A 94 16.66 -16.02 2.94
CA TRP A 94 16.17 -14.65 2.73
C TRP A 94 16.63 -13.71 3.84
N ARG A 95 17.16 -12.55 3.47
CA ARG A 95 17.47 -11.42 4.34
C ARG A 95 16.68 -10.20 3.89
N TYR A 96 16.03 -9.54 4.84
CA TYR A 96 15.26 -8.34 4.64
C TYR A 96 15.62 -7.32 5.72
N ASP A 97 16.05 -6.13 5.29
CA ASP A 97 16.33 -5.01 6.17
C ASP A 97 15.44 -3.83 5.72
N GLU A 98 14.53 -3.44 6.61
CA GLU A 98 13.61 -2.32 6.40
C GLU A 98 14.10 -1.13 7.20
N HIS A 99 14.47 -0.04 6.52
CA HIS A 99 14.77 1.24 7.13
C HIS A 99 13.57 2.15 6.92
N THR A 100 12.85 2.43 8.00
CA THR A 100 11.65 3.27 8.01
C THR A 100 11.59 4.07 9.29
N ASN A 101 10.53 4.84 9.50
CA ASN A 101 10.37 5.66 10.69
C ASN A 101 9.05 5.37 11.42
N VAL A 102 8.96 5.80 12.68
CA VAL A 102 7.77 5.56 13.51
C VAL A 102 6.56 6.29 12.97
N HIS A 103 5.39 5.66 13.08
CA HIS A 103 4.13 6.38 12.98
C HIS A 103 3.99 7.25 14.23
N THR A 104 3.89 8.57 14.07
CA THR A 104 4.01 9.58 15.16
C THR A 104 3.14 9.27 16.41
N ALA A 105 2.00 8.59 16.23
CA ALA A 105 1.08 8.24 17.33
C ALA A 105 1.22 6.80 17.88
N ALA A 106 2.17 5.99 17.38
CA ALA A 106 2.30 4.57 17.69
C ALA A 106 3.36 4.24 18.77
N GLY A 107 4.38 5.10 18.95
CA GLY A 107 5.48 4.86 19.89
C GLY A 107 6.52 3.86 19.36
N LEU A 108 7.39 3.36 20.26
CA LEU A 108 8.54 2.49 19.93
C LEU A 108 8.38 1.05 20.45
N ASP A 109 7.18 0.66 20.90
CA ASP A 109 6.94 -0.71 21.33
C ASP A 109 7.12 -1.69 20.15
N PRO A 110 7.96 -2.74 20.26
CA PRO A 110 8.25 -3.64 19.15
C PRO A 110 7.02 -4.34 18.57
N GLN A 111 6.01 -4.67 19.38
CA GLN A 111 4.79 -5.31 18.87
C GLN A 111 3.96 -4.32 18.04
N VAL A 112 3.88 -3.06 18.50
CA VAL A 112 3.23 -1.99 17.76
C VAL A 112 3.97 -1.68 16.45
N LEU A 113 5.30 -1.62 16.49
CA LEU A 113 6.12 -1.40 15.29
C LEU A 113 5.91 -2.53 14.28
N GLY A 114 5.89 -3.79 14.71
CA GLY A 114 5.65 -4.94 13.83
C GLY A 114 4.29 -4.91 13.11
N VAL A 115 3.26 -4.28 13.69
CA VAL A 115 1.93 -4.14 13.05
C VAL A 115 1.73 -2.82 12.30
N THR A 116 2.65 -1.86 12.46
CA THR A 116 2.61 -0.55 11.80
C THR A 116 3.74 -0.44 10.76
N SER A 117 4.94 -0.04 11.20
CA SER A 117 6.12 0.15 10.38
C SER A 117 6.67 -1.15 9.77
N GLY A 118 6.59 -2.29 10.45
CA GLY A 118 7.06 -3.59 9.94
C GLY A 118 5.97 -4.44 9.28
N ARG A 119 4.81 -3.85 8.99
CA ARG A 119 3.63 -4.60 8.54
C ARG A 119 3.93 -5.32 7.24
N ASN A 120 3.71 -6.64 7.22
CA ASN A 120 3.95 -7.52 6.06
C ASN A 120 5.43 -7.56 5.57
N ALA A 121 6.40 -7.19 6.40
CA ALA A 121 7.83 -7.37 6.09
C ALA A 121 8.27 -8.85 6.05
N ILE A 122 7.50 -9.73 6.70
CA ILE A 122 7.67 -11.19 6.57
C ILE A 122 6.95 -11.65 5.29
N PRO A 123 7.66 -12.23 4.30
CA PRO A 123 7.04 -12.70 3.07
C PRO A 123 6.07 -13.85 3.34
N PRO A 124 4.95 -13.98 2.59
CA PRO A 124 3.96 -15.04 2.75
C PRO A 124 4.40 -16.38 2.12
N TYR A 125 5.72 -16.61 2.02
CA TYR A 125 6.33 -17.75 1.36
C TYR A 125 7.05 -18.64 2.38
N THR A 126 7.06 -19.94 2.13
CA THR A 126 7.61 -20.95 3.04
C THR A 126 8.73 -21.78 2.39
N GLY A 127 9.36 -22.64 3.19
CA GLY A 127 10.39 -23.58 2.71
C GLY A 127 11.82 -23.04 2.75
N PHE A 128 12.06 -21.87 3.38
CA PHE A 128 13.39 -21.31 3.55
C PHE A 128 13.51 -20.50 4.85
N PRO A 129 14.71 -20.41 5.46
CA PRO A 129 14.96 -19.51 6.58
C PRO A 129 14.92 -18.04 6.12
N ALA A 130 14.24 -17.20 6.88
CA ALA A 130 14.16 -15.77 6.66
C ALA A 130 14.62 -14.99 7.90
N LYS A 131 15.46 -13.97 7.70
CA LYS A 131 15.79 -12.96 8.71
C LYS A 131 15.22 -11.61 8.27
N VAL A 132 14.36 -11.04 9.10
CA VAL A 132 13.76 -9.72 8.89
C VAL A 132 14.21 -8.80 10.02
N THR A 133 14.76 -7.64 9.66
CA THR A 133 15.23 -6.63 10.61
C THR A 133 14.54 -5.31 10.30
N LEU A 134 13.92 -4.71 11.30
CA LEU A 134 13.27 -3.40 11.21
C LEU A 134 14.17 -2.37 11.90
N HIS A 135 14.68 -1.42 11.11
CA HIS A 135 15.47 -0.29 11.55
C HIS A 135 14.57 0.94 11.60
N ILE A 136 14.48 1.55 12.79
CA ILE A 136 13.69 2.77 13.01
C ILE A 136 14.62 3.98 12.95
N GLU A 137 14.50 4.73 11.87
CA GLU A 137 15.31 5.91 11.58
C GLU A 137 14.61 7.19 12.07
N PRO A 138 15.38 8.19 12.54
CA PRO A 138 14.84 9.50 12.85
C PRO A 138 14.40 10.22 11.57
N THR A 139 13.24 10.85 11.59
CA THR A 139 12.77 11.72 10.50
C THR A 139 12.35 13.08 11.03
N ARG A 140 12.42 14.10 10.17
CA ARG A 140 11.86 15.44 10.43
C ARG A 140 10.42 15.57 9.92
N LEU A 141 9.95 14.62 9.10
CA LEU A 141 8.57 14.58 8.66
C LEU A 141 7.67 14.02 9.76
N ARG A 142 6.50 14.62 9.94
CA ARG A 142 5.45 13.96 10.72
C ARG A 142 4.86 12.85 9.86
N THR A 143 4.87 11.61 10.33
CA THR A 143 4.34 10.46 9.59
C THR A 143 3.28 9.72 10.38
N ALA A 144 2.43 8.99 9.68
CA ALA A 144 1.24 8.36 10.24
C ALA A 144 0.78 7.15 9.44
N ASN A 145 -0.24 6.48 10.00
CA ASN A 145 -1.04 5.53 9.27
C ASN A 145 -1.56 6.16 7.98
N PHE A 146 -1.17 5.56 6.86
CA PHE A 146 -1.83 5.70 5.58
C PHE A 146 -2.38 4.32 5.19
N ARG A 147 -3.33 4.25 4.25
CA ARG A 147 -4.00 2.99 3.92
C ARG A 147 -2.97 1.91 3.60
N SER A 148 -3.17 0.74 4.23
CA SER A 148 -2.29 -0.44 4.21
C SER A 148 -1.03 -0.36 5.06
N LEU A 149 -0.83 0.72 5.83
CA LEU A 149 0.35 0.92 6.69
C LEU A 149 1.64 0.65 5.88
N ALA A 150 2.62 -0.04 6.47
CA ALA A 150 3.85 -0.41 5.76
C ALA A 150 3.71 -1.59 4.79
N ALA A 151 2.54 -2.25 4.73
CA ALA A 151 2.37 -3.40 3.87
C ALA A 151 2.49 -3.04 2.39
N ALA A 152 2.12 -1.82 2.00
CA ALA A 152 2.17 -1.41 0.61
C ALA A 152 3.62 -1.39 0.08
N GLU A 153 4.54 -0.77 0.82
CA GLU A 153 5.96 -0.72 0.47
C GLU A 153 6.65 -2.07 0.66
N ASN A 154 6.36 -2.80 1.75
CA ASN A 154 6.97 -4.10 2.01
C ASN A 154 6.57 -5.14 0.94
N VAL A 155 5.28 -5.21 0.59
CA VAL A 155 4.82 -6.12 -0.46
C VAL A 155 5.29 -5.66 -1.84
N PHE A 156 5.41 -4.36 -2.09
CA PHE A 156 6.06 -3.85 -3.31
C PHE A 156 7.47 -4.46 -3.46
N ALA A 157 8.32 -4.29 -2.46
CA ALA A 157 9.70 -4.77 -2.52
C ALA A 157 9.79 -6.30 -2.58
N ILE A 158 9.04 -7.02 -1.74
CA ILE A 158 9.01 -8.48 -1.71
C ILE A 158 8.55 -9.04 -3.06
N GLU A 159 7.43 -8.58 -3.60
CA GLU A 159 6.86 -9.15 -4.83
C GLU A 159 7.60 -8.72 -6.10
N SER A 160 8.25 -7.55 -6.10
CA SER A 160 9.18 -7.19 -7.16
C SER A 160 10.44 -8.05 -7.10
N PHE A 161 11.00 -8.29 -5.92
CA PHE A 161 12.18 -9.14 -5.79
C PHE A 161 11.89 -10.62 -6.08
N MET A 162 10.71 -11.13 -5.72
CA MET A 162 10.26 -12.47 -6.14
C MET A 162 10.23 -12.63 -7.66
N ASP A 163 9.80 -11.60 -8.38
CA ASP A 163 9.80 -11.57 -9.85
C ASP A 163 11.23 -11.49 -10.42
N GLU A 164 12.11 -10.72 -9.79
CA GLU A 164 13.54 -10.68 -10.12
C GLU A 164 14.24 -12.03 -9.91
N LEU A 165 13.99 -12.71 -8.79
CA LEU A 165 14.53 -14.04 -8.51
C LEU A 165 14.06 -15.06 -9.54
N ALA A 166 12.78 -15.01 -9.93
CA ALA A 166 12.25 -15.86 -10.99
C ALA A 166 12.98 -15.60 -12.32
N ALA A 167 13.14 -14.34 -12.72
CA ALA A 167 13.83 -13.97 -13.96
C ALA A 167 15.32 -14.36 -13.94
N LEU A 168 16.05 -14.09 -12.84
CA LEU A 168 17.47 -14.41 -12.69
C LEU A 168 17.77 -15.92 -12.65
N SER A 169 16.76 -16.74 -12.35
CA SER A 169 16.86 -18.20 -12.33
C SER A 169 16.18 -18.87 -13.52
N ASP A 170 15.79 -18.11 -14.55
CA ASP A 170 15.06 -18.60 -15.75
C ASP A 170 13.79 -19.39 -15.41
N GLN A 171 13.07 -18.94 -14.37
CA GLN A 171 11.82 -19.54 -13.92
C GLN A 171 10.62 -18.66 -14.25
N GLU A 172 9.50 -19.30 -14.60
CA GLU A 172 8.25 -18.59 -14.84
C GLU A 172 7.72 -17.97 -13.52
N PRO A 173 7.39 -16.66 -13.47
CA PRO A 173 7.10 -15.94 -12.23
C PRO A 173 5.93 -16.46 -11.40
N LEU A 174 4.84 -16.95 -12.02
CA LEU A 174 3.72 -17.56 -11.31
C LEU A 174 4.14 -18.89 -10.70
N ALA A 175 4.77 -19.76 -11.49
CA ALA A 175 5.22 -21.07 -11.03
C ALA A 175 6.28 -20.94 -9.91
N PHE A 176 7.15 -19.93 -9.98
CA PHE A 176 8.14 -19.64 -8.93
C PHE A 176 7.45 -19.31 -7.60
N ARG A 177 6.41 -18.47 -7.59
CA ARG A 177 5.61 -18.18 -6.39
C ARG A 177 4.91 -19.43 -5.86
N LEU A 178 4.21 -20.17 -6.71
CA LEU A 178 3.45 -21.35 -6.31
C LEU A 178 4.32 -22.47 -5.70
N ARG A 179 5.60 -22.55 -6.07
CA ARG A 179 6.57 -23.46 -5.44
C ARG A 179 6.86 -23.14 -3.98
N HIS A 180 6.62 -21.91 -3.53
CA HIS A 180 6.90 -21.42 -2.18
C HIS A 180 5.63 -21.12 -1.38
N ILE A 181 4.45 -21.60 -1.82
CA ILE A 181 3.18 -21.44 -1.11
C ILE A 181 2.65 -22.81 -0.67
N GLU A 182 2.64 -23.05 0.64
CA GLU A 182 2.02 -24.23 1.26
C GLU A 182 0.55 -24.00 1.63
N ASP A 183 0.18 -22.78 2.01
CA ASP A 183 -1.19 -22.43 2.37
C ASP A 183 -2.13 -22.62 1.17
N ARG A 184 -3.07 -23.55 1.30
CA ARG A 184 -3.99 -23.92 0.21
C ARG A 184 -4.94 -22.79 -0.18
N ARG A 185 -5.38 -21.94 0.76
CA ARG A 185 -6.25 -20.80 0.47
C ARG A 185 -5.47 -19.72 -0.27
N PHE A 186 -4.25 -19.44 0.19
CA PHE A 186 -3.39 -18.48 -0.50
C PHE A 186 -3.06 -18.95 -1.93
N ARG A 187 -2.66 -20.22 -2.06
CA ARG A 187 -2.36 -20.85 -3.34
C ARG A 187 -3.55 -20.75 -4.30
N ARG A 188 -4.75 -21.08 -3.82
CA ARG A 188 -5.99 -20.98 -4.59
C ARG A 188 -6.17 -19.58 -5.16
N VAL A 189 -6.07 -18.53 -4.34
CA VAL A 189 -6.22 -17.14 -4.81
C VAL A 189 -5.20 -16.78 -5.91
N VAL A 190 -3.96 -17.24 -5.80
CA VAL A 190 -2.90 -17.02 -6.81
C VAL A 190 -3.19 -17.78 -8.12
N GLU A 191 -3.58 -19.05 -8.04
CA GLU A 191 -3.96 -19.85 -9.22
C GLU A 191 -5.18 -19.26 -9.93
N ARG A 192 -6.16 -18.80 -9.15
CA ARG A 192 -7.41 -18.23 -9.66
C ARG A 192 -7.18 -16.90 -10.36
N VAL A 193 -6.33 -16.01 -9.84
CA VAL A 193 -6.06 -14.75 -10.55
C VAL A 193 -5.33 -14.99 -11.88
N ALA A 194 -4.47 -16.01 -11.94
CA ALA A 194 -3.79 -16.41 -13.17
C ALA A 194 -4.77 -16.97 -14.21
N GLU A 195 -5.75 -17.78 -13.78
CA GLU A 195 -6.83 -18.27 -14.65
C GLU A 195 -7.71 -17.12 -15.17
N ARG A 196 -8.21 -16.25 -14.27
CA ARG A 196 -9.11 -15.14 -14.61
C ARG A 196 -8.48 -14.12 -15.55
N SER A 197 -7.18 -13.89 -15.41
CA SER A 197 -6.43 -12.96 -16.27
C SER A 197 -5.98 -13.56 -17.60
N GLY A 198 -6.14 -14.88 -17.79
CA GLY A 198 -5.56 -15.57 -18.93
C GLY A 198 -4.03 -15.45 -18.94
N TRP A 199 -3.36 -15.60 -17.79
CA TRP A 199 -1.92 -15.35 -17.58
C TRP A 199 -1.00 -15.95 -18.66
N ARG A 200 -1.37 -17.12 -19.21
CA ARG A 200 -0.59 -17.80 -20.26
C ARG A 200 -0.61 -17.07 -21.61
N GLU A 201 -1.60 -16.22 -21.84
CA GLU A 201 -1.70 -15.40 -23.03
C GLU A 201 -0.75 -14.21 -22.91
N ARG A 202 0.23 -14.13 -23.81
CA ARG A 202 1.15 -13.00 -23.86
C ARG A 202 0.47 -11.83 -24.58
N PRO A 203 0.38 -10.65 -23.95
CA PRO A 203 -0.15 -9.48 -24.64
C PRO A 203 0.79 -9.08 -25.78
N SER A 204 0.23 -8.49 -26.83
CA SER A 204 1.00 -8.06 -28.01
C SER A 204 1.58 -6.64 -27.84
N GLY A 205 2.58 -6.31 -28.65
CA GLY A 205 3.17 -4.98 -28.66
C GLY A 205 4.00 -4.68 -27.41
N ARG A 206 3.91 -3.46 -26.89
CA ARG A 206 4.64 -2.99 -25.70
C ARG A 206 3.84 -3.17 -24.42
N ARG A 207 3.11 -4.28 -24.34
CA ARG A 207 2.29 -4.63 -23.19
C ARG A 207 2.95 -5.74 -22.40
N GLY A 208 2.72 -5.73 -21.11
CA GLY A 208 3.24 -6.73 -20.19
C GLY A 208 2.22 -7.01 -19.11
N ARG A 209 2.27 -8.24 -18.58
CA ARG A 209 1.49 -8.65 -17.41
C ARG A 209 2.44 -8.95 -16.27
N GLY A 210 2.08 -8.48 -15.08
CA GLY A 210 2.81 -8.70 -13.85
C GLY A 210 1.88 -9.21 -12.78
N ILE A 211 2.35 -10.19 -11.99
CA ILE A 211 1.62 -10.78 -10.88
C ILE A 211 2.24 -10.34 -9.55
N ALA A 212 1.39 -10.12 -8.56
CA ALA A 212 1.80 -9.96 -7.17
C ALA A 212 0.70 -10.47 -6.23
N CYS A 213 1.10 -10.99 -5.07
CA CYS A 213 0.16 -11.52 -4.09
C CYS A 213 0.64 -11.34 -2.65
N THR A 214 -0.31 -11.35 -1.70
CA THR A 214 0.00 -11.31 -0.28
C THR A 214 -1.17 -11.80 0.58
N VAL A 215 -0.91 -11.96 1.87
CA VAL A 215 -1.93 -12.15 2.90
C VAL A 215 -1.91 -10.94 3.81
N TYR A 216 -2.95 -10.10 3.73
CA TYR A 216 -3.06 -8.90 4.54
C TYR A 216 -4.09 -9.11 5.65
N HIS A 217 -3.63 -9.18 6.90
CA HIS A 217 -4.49 -9.37 8.07
C HIS A 217 -5.47 -10.57 7.96
N GLY A 218 -4.99 -11.68 7.39
CA GLY A 218 -5.79 -12.88 7.14
C GLY A 218 -6.63 -12.85 5.85
N THR A 219 -6.70 -11.72 5.15
CA THR A 219 -7.31 -11.66 3.81
C THR A 219 -6.28 -12.03 2.75
N TYR A 220 -6.56 -13.07 1.97
CA TYR A 220 -5.70 -13.48 0.86
C TYR A 220 -6.04 -12.65 -0.37
N VAL A 221 -5.04 -12.09 -1.04
CA VAL A 221 -5.24 -11.27 -2.24
C VAL A 221 -4.14 -11.53 -3.26
N ALA A 222 -4.52 -11.69 -4.53
CA ALA A 222 -3.60 -11.77 -5.64
C ALA A 222 -4.10 -10.91 -6.79
N GLN A 223 -3.18 -10.25 -7.47
CA GLN A 223 -3.46 -9.33 -8.56
C GLN A 223 -2.58 -9.63 -9.76
N VAL A 224 -3.16 -9.55 -10.95
CA VAL A 224 -2.45 -9.43 -12.22
C VAL A 224 -2.75 -8.05 -12.79
N ALA A 225 -1.71 -7.28 -13.08
CA ALA A 225 -1.83 -6.02 -13.79
C ALA A 225 -1.36 -6.18 -15.23
N GLU A 226 -2.09 -5.63 -16.18
CA GLU A 226 -1.63 -5.41 -17.56
C GLU A 226 -1.31 -3.93 -17.74
N VAL A 227 -0.13 -3.65 -18.26
CA VAL A 227 0.33 -2.29 -18.55
C VAL A 227 0.78 -2.18 -20.00
N GLU A 228 0.77 -0.95 -20.51
CA GLU A 228 1.37 -0.57 -21.78
C GLU A 228 2.48 0.45 -21.53
N VAL A 229 3.67 0.20 -22.07
CA VAL A 229 4.82 1.11 -21.96
C VAL A 229 5.09 1.76 -23.31
N SER A 230 4.85 3.06 -23.42
CA SER A 230 5.12 3.80 -24.66
C SER A 230 6.63 3.86 -24.99
N LEU A 231 6.96 4.17 -26.24
CA LEU A 231 8.32 4.52 -26.66
C LEU A 231 8.96 5.63 -25.81
N SER A 232 8.12 6.49 -25.24
CA SER A 232 8.57 7.62 -24.45
C SER A 232 8.86 7.27 -22.99
N GLY A 233 8.59 6.02 -22.56
CA GLY A 233 8.66 5.56 -21.17
C GLY A 233 7.40 5.82 -20.35
N ALA A 234 6.37 6.46 -20.92
CA ALA A 234 5.10 6.63 -20.21
C ALA A 234 4.39 5.28 -20.04
N VAL A 235 3.95 5.00 -18.81
CA VAL A 235 3.25 3.77 -18.42
C VAL A 235 1.76 4.06 -18.35
N ARG A 236 0.95 3.20 -18.96
CA ARG A 236 -0.51 3.20 -18.83
C ARG A 236 -0.96 1.89 -18.20
N LEU A 237 -1.68 1.96 -17.09
CA LEU A 237 -2.37 0.80 -16.53
C LEU A 237 -3.57 0.48 -17.43
N VAL A 238 -3.56 -0.69 -18.06
CA VAL A 238 -4.63 -1.10 -18.97
C VAL A 238 -5.74 -1.76 -18.15
N LYS A 239 -5.39 -2.78 -17.38
CA LYS A 239 -6.37 -3.63 -16.70
C LYS A 239 -5.78 -4.28 -15.46
N VAL A 240 -6.62 -4.52 -14.45
CA VAL A 240 -6.24 -5.30 -13.26
C VAL A 240 -7.26 -6.40 -13.04
N TRP A 241 -6.79 -7.62 -12.80
CA TRP A 241 -7.59 -8.72 -12.27
C TRP A 241 -7.19 -8.93 -10.81
N CYS A 242 -8.17 -9.04 -9.92
CA CYS A 242 -7.93 -9.25 -8.50
C CYS A 242 -8.81 -10.39 -8.01
N VAL A 243 -8.20 -11.41 -7.40
CA VAL A 243 -8.94 -12.40 -6.61
C VAL A 243 -8.69 -12.11 -5.15
N VAL A 244 -9.76 -12.11 -4.35
CA VAL A 244 -9.70 -11.88 -2.91
C VAL A 244 -10.49 -12.96 -2.16
N ASP A 245 -9.90 -13.53 -1.12
CA ASP A 245 -10.56 -14.42 -0.18
C ASP A 245 -10.54 -13.77 1.22
N PRO A 246 -11.65 -13.14 1.64
CA PRO A 246 -11.78 -12.55 2.97
C PRO A 246 -12.32 -13.53 4.03
N GLY A 247 -12.43 -14.82 3.73
CA GLY A 247 -13.25 -15.76 4.51
C GLY A 247 -14.74 -15.51 4.27
N GLN A 248 -15.56 -15.67 5.31
CA GLN A 248 -16.99 -15.39 5.22
C GLN A 248 -17.25 -13.98 4.67
N THR A 249 -18.00 -13.92 3.57
CA THR A 249 -18.23 -12.67 2.84
C THR A 249 -19.62 -12.11 3.16
N VAL A 250 -19.67 -11.12 4.06
CA VAL A 250 -20.94 -10.51 4.51
C VAL A 250 -21.62 -9.69 3.40
N ASN A 251 -20.86 -8.90 2.64
CA ASN A 251 -21.37 -8.06 1.56
C ASN A 251 -20.41 -8.09 0.35
N PRO A 252 -20.60 -9.01 -0.61
CA PRO A 252 -19.71 -9.16 -1.76
C PRO A 252 -19.55 -7.89 -2.59
N LEU A 253 -20.62 -7.12 -2.79
CA LEU A 253 -20.55 -5.84 -3.53
C LEU A 253 -19.72 -4.80 -2.78
N GLY A 254 -19.88 -4.73 -1.45
CA GLY A 254 -19.06 -3.87 -0.60
C GLY A 254 -17.59 -4.25 -0.61
N VAL A 255 -17.28 -5.56 -0.64
CA VAL A 255 -15.91 -6.06 -0.82
C VAL A 255 -15.37 -5.62 -2.18
N GLY A 256 -16.10 -5.85 -3.27
CA GLY A 256 -15.71 -5.43 -4.62
C GLY A 256 -15.32 -3.95 -4.68
N ASN A 257 -16.20 -3.07 -4.20
CA ASN A 257 -15.97 -1.63 -4.17
C ASN A 257 -14.71 -1.23 -3.37
N GLN A 258 -14.46 -1.87 -2.23
CA GLN A 258 -13.28 -1.56 -1.39
C GLN A 258 -11.98 -1.99 -2.05
N ILE A 259 -11.98 -3.15 -2.72
CA ILE A 259 -10.83 -3.67 -3.44
C ILE A 259 -10.55 -2.82 -4.68
N GLU A 260 -11.56 -2.51 -5.49
CA GLU A 260 -11.42 -1.62 -6.66
C GLU A 260 -10.86 -0.26 -6.26
N GLY A 261 -11.44 0.37 -5.23
CA GLY A 261 -10.95 1.66 -4.73
C GLY A 261 -9.54 1.58 -4.14
N GLY A 262 -9.13 0.43 -3.59
CA GLY A 262 -7.75 0.19 -3.14
C GLY A 262 -6.76 0.09 -4.30
N ILE A 263 -7.11 -0.67 -5.33
CA ILE A 263 -6.31 -0.82 -6.55
C ILE A 263 -6.13 0.53 -7.24
N GLN A 264 -7.22 1.28 -7.44
CA GLN A 264 -7.17 2.60 -8.07
C GLN A 264 -6.28 3.57 -7.30
N GLN A 265 -6.39 3.58 -5.97
CA GLN A 265 -5.57 4.44 -5.11
C GLN A 265 -4.08 4.06 -5.19
N SER A 266 -3.77 2.77 -5.14
CA SER A 266 -2.40 2.27 -5.22
C SER A 266 -1.78 2.47 -6.61
N ALA A 267 -2.57 2.38 -7.68
CA ALA A 267 -2.14 2.72 -9.03
C ALA A 267 -1.71 4.20 -9.13
N SER A 268 -2.43 5.11 -8.47
CA SER A 268 -2.07 6.53 -8.37
C SER A 268 -0.73 6.73 -7.63
N TRP A 269 -0.53 6.07 -6.49
CA TRP A 269 0.76 6.06 -5.77
C TRP A 269 1.91 5.53 -6.62
N THR A 270 1.63 4.45 -7.35
CA THR A 270 2.65 3.74 -8.11
C THR A 270 3.08 4.52 -9.35
N LEU A 271 2.17 5.22 -10.02
CA LEU A 271 2.46 5.84 -11.32
C LEU A 271 2.70 7.35 -11.25
N LYS A 272 2.26 8.00 -10.17
CA LYS A 272 2.23 9.47 -10.11
C LYS A 272 2.70 10.05 -8.80
N GLU A 273 2.09 9.65 -7.69
CA GLU A 273 2.15 10.45 -6.46
C GLU A 273 3.54 10.42 -5.82
N GLU A 274 4.10 11.61 -5.60
CA GLU A 274 5.36 11.81 -4.89
C GLU A 274 5.23 13.04 -4.00
N LEU A 275 5.39 12.86 -2.69
CA LEU A 275 5.46 13.96 -1.74
C LEU A 275 6.90 14.44 -1.67
N LEU A 276 7.13 15.69 -2.07
CA LEU A 276 8.44 16.31 -2.04
C LEU A 276 8.60 17.05 -0.73
N HIS A 277 9.72 16.87 -0.04
CA HIS A 277 10.04 17.61 1.17
C HIS A 277 11.51 18.01 1.22
N ARG A 278 11.79 19.04 2.02
CA ARG A 278 13.15 19.48 2.34
C ARG A 278 13.20 19.87 3.80
N ASP A 279 14.11 19.25 4.56
CA ASP A 279 14.29 19.50 6.00
C ASP A 279 13.00 19.36 6.83
N GLY A 280 12.11 18.42 6.45
CA GLY A 280 10.82 18.20 7.12
C GLY A 280 9.69 19.12 6.69
N ARG A 281 9.91 19.98 5.69
CA ARG A 281 8.86 20.84 5.10
C ARG A 281 8.39 20.28 3.77
N VAL A 282 7.08 20.08 3.62
CA VAL A 282 6.45 19.66 2.37
C VAL A 282 6.54 20.80 1.34
N MET A 283 6.96 20.48 0.13
CA MET A 283 7.23 21.43 -0.95
C MET A 283 6.09 21.52 -1.98
N ASN A 284 5.33 20.45 -2.16
CA ASN A 284 4.20 20.39 -3.09
C ASN A 284 2.87 20.30 -2.33
N THR A 285 2.37 21.47 -1.91
CA THR A 285 1.23 21.61 -1.00
C THR A 285 -0.13 21.78 -1.70
N GLY A 286 -0.18 21.69 -3.03
CA GLY A 286 -1.39 21.91 -3.82
C GLY A 286 -1.68 20.77 -4.79
N TRP A 287 -2.92 20.68 -5.28
CA TRP A 287 -3.33 19.69 -6.28
C TRP A 287 -2.64 19.85 -7.65
N ASP A 288 -2.17 21.05 -7.93
CA ASP A 288 -1.40 21.42 -9.10
C ASP A 288 0.08 20.98 -9.00
N THR A 289 0.59 20.81 -7.76
CA THR A 289 1.99 20.47 -7.49
C THR A 289 2.17 19.02 -7.02
N TYR A 290 1.15 18.41 -6.42
CA TYR A 290 1.13 17.00 -6.03
C TYR A 290 0.44 16.17 -7.10
N PRO A 291 1.18 15.35 -7.88
CA PRO A 291 0.63 14.62 -9.02
C PRO A 291 -0.27 13.48 -8.55
N ILE A 292 -1.59 13.62 -8.71
CA ILE A 292 -2.58 12.59 -8.39
C ILE A 292 -3.29 12.10 -9.65
N ALA A 293 -3.74 10.83 -9.64
CA ALA A 293 -4.55 10.28 -10.72
C ALA A 293 -5.89 11.03 -10.89
N THR A 294 -6.30 11.15 -12.14
CA THR A 294 -7.59 11.69 -12.58
C THR A 294 -8.37 10.61 -13.32
N PHE A 295 -9.60 10.90 -13.77
CA PHE A 295 -10.37 9.99 -14.61
C PHE A 295 -9.65 9.56 -15.90
N ARG A 296 -8.70 10.36 -16.42
CA ARG A 296 -7.92 10.00 -17.61
C ARG A 296 -6.92 8.89 -17.36
N ASP A 297 -6.62 8.64 -16.09
CA ASP A 297 -5.64 7.65 -15.65
C ASP A 297 -6.33 6.37 -15.15
N ALA A 298 -7.66 6.33 -15.18
CA ALA A 298 -8.41 5.13 -14.82
C ALA A 298 -8.07 4.00 -15.82
N PRO A 299 -7.83 2.77 -15.34
CA PRO A 299 -7.69 1.62 -16.21
C PRO A 299 -8.99 1.35 -16.97
N GLU A 300 -8.90 0.62 -18.08
CA GLU A 300 -10.06 0.20 -18.85
C GLU A 300 -11.00 -0.69 -18.03
N ALA A 301 -10.42 -1.53 -17.15
CA ALA A 301 -11.18 -2.34 -16.20
C ALA A 301 -10.36 -2.70 -14.95
N ILE A 302 -11.06 -2.81 -13.82
CA ILE A 302 -10.61 -3.52 -12.62
C ILE A 302 -11.63 -4.62 -12.37
N GLU A 303 -11.22 -5.88 -12.53
CA GLU A 303 -12.10 -7.04 -12.34
C GLU A 303 -11.79 -7.68 -10.99
N VAL A 304 -12.75 -7.58 -10.05
CA VAL A 304 -12.63 -8.17 -8.71
C VAL A 304 -13.48 -9.42 -8.59
N PHE A 305 -12.83 -10.53 -8.22
CA PHE A 305 -13.46 -11.81 -7.93
C PHE A 305 -13.36 -12.08 -6.42
N VAL A 306 -14.50 -12.00 -5.74
CA VAL A 306 -14.61 -12.28 -4.31
C VAL A 306 -14.86 -13.78 -4.13
N GLU A 307 -13.82 -14.53 -3.78
CA GLU A 307 -13.82 -16.00 -3.63
C GLU A 307 -13.59 -16.41 -2.17
N GLY A 308 -14.41 -15.82 -1.28
CA GLY A 308 -14.39 -16.05 0.15
C GLY A 308 -14.76 -17.47 0.56
N GLU A 309 -14.05 -18.01 1.55
CA GLU A 309 -14.40 -19.31 2.15
C GLU A 309 -15.44 -19.14 3.28
N GLU A 310 -16.68 -19.57 3.05
CA GLU A 310 -17.83 -19.33 3.95
C GLU A 310 -17.63 -19.88 5.37
N THR A 311 -16.89 -20.99 5.52
CA THR A 311 -16.59 -21.60 6.82
C THR A 311 -15.45 -20.92 7.58
N ALA A 312 -14.70 -20.04 6.93
CA ALA A 312 -13.61 -19.30 7.55
C ALA A 312 -14.12 -17.99 8.19
N PRO A 313 -13.50 -17.53 9.30
CA PRO A 313 -13.91 -16.27 9.93
C PRO A 313 -13.76 -15.09 8.96
N PRO A 314 -14.63 -14.07 9.04
CA PRO A 314 -14.52 -12.87 8.22
C PRO A 314 -13.26 -12.09 8.57
N THR A 315 -12.64 -11.50 7.55
CA THR A 315 -11.43 -10.67 7.67
C THR A 315 -11.64 -9.26 7.07
N GLY A 316 -10.69 -8.37 7.29
CA GLY A 316 -10.81 -6.96 6.90
C GLY A 316 -10.48 -6.71 5.43
N VAL A 317 -11.43 -6.15 4.66
CA VAL A 317 -11.28 -5.89 3.22
C VAL A 317 -10.94 -4.44 2.86
N GLY A 318 -10.74 -3.57 3.85
CA GLY A 318 -10.59 -2.14 3.63
C GLY A 318 -9.26 -1.72 3.01
N GLU A 319 -8.24 -2.57 3.05
CA GLU A 319 -6.85 -2.27 2.68
C GLU A 319 -6.23 -3.28 1.68
N PRO A 320 -6.58 -4.59 1.69
CA PRO A 320 -5.90 -5.61 0.87
C PRO A 320 -5.78 -5.28 -0.62
N GLY A 321 -6.79 -4.63 -1.21
CA GLY A 321 -6.78 -4.25 -2.62
C GLY A 321 -5.63 -3.32 -3.01
N ALA A 322 -5.12 -2.50 -2.09
CA ALA A 322 -4.03 -1.56 -2.38
C ALA A 322 -2.63 -2.20 -2.27
N VAL A 323 -2.52 -3.37 -1.62
CA VAL A 323 -1.24 -3.89 -1.13
C VAL A 323 -0.34 -4.45 -2.25
N PRO A 324 -0.78 -5.43 -3.08
CA PRO A 324 0.08 -5.99 -4.11
C PRO A 324 0.11 -5.16 -5.42
N THR A 325 -0.74 -4.13 -5.55
CA THR A 325 -0.93 -3.40 -6.82
C THR A 325 0.36 -2.79 -7.36
N ALA A 326 1.17 -2.16 -6.51
CA ALA A 326 2.41 -1.52 -6.94
C ALA A 326 3.39 -2.54 -7.57
N ALA A 327 3.55 -3.70 -6.93
CA ALA A 327 4.40 -4.77 -7.46
C ALA A 327 3.83 -5.39 -8.74
N ALA A 328 2.53 -5.62 -8.80
CA ALA A 328 1.90 -6.15 -10.02
C ALA A 328 2.16 -5.22 -11.21
N ILE A 329 2.02 -3.90 -11.02
CA ILE A 329 2.33 -2.89 -12.03
C ILE A 329 3.82 -2.89 -12.39
N ALA A 330 4.72 -2.87 -11.41
CA ALA A 330 6.16 -2.84 -11.67
C ALA A 330 6.66 -4.09 -12.40
N ASN A 331 6.16 -5.27 -12.02
CA ASN A 331 6.44 -6.53 -12.70
C ASN A 331 5.89 -6.52 -14.14
N ALA A 332 4.72 -5.91 -14.35
CA ALA A 332 4.15 -5.73 -15.69
C ALA A 332 4.98 -4.78 -16.56
N VAL A 333 5.54 -3.71 -15.99
CA VAL A 333 6.45 -2.79 -16.68
C VAL A 333 7.72 -3.52 -17.10
N TYR A 334 8.29 -4.34 -16.22
CA TYR A 334 9.43 -5.18 -16.56
C TYR A 334 9.10 -6.15 -17.70
N ALA A 335 7.98 -6.87 -17.62
CA ALA A 335 7.55 -7.78 -18.67
C ALA A 335 7.32 -7.07 -20.03
N ALA A 336 6.87 -5.81 -20.01
CA ALA A 336 6.59 -5.03 -21.21
C ALA A 336 7.83 -4.42 -21.87
N SER A 337 8.89 -4.15 -21.10
CA SER A 337 9.98 -3.26 -21.52
C SER A 337 11.40 -3.69 -21.12
N GLY A 338 11.55 -4.70 -20.26
CA GLY A 338 12.84 -5.08 -19.65
C GLY A 338 13.33 -4.10 -18.57
N ALA A 339 12.62 -3.00 -18.31
CA ALA A 339 12.99 -2.03 -17.29
C ALA A 339 12.60 -2.51 -15.90
N ARG A 340 13.59 -2.75 -15.03
CA ARG A 340 13.36 -3.04 -13.62
C ARG A 340 13.43 -1.74 -12.81
N LEU A 341 12.31 -1.36 -12.20
CA LEU A 341 12.24 -0.21 -11.30
C LEU A 341 12.10 -0.69 -9.86
N ARG A 342 12.91 -0.12 -8.96
CA ARG A 342 12.93 -0.43 -7.52
C ARG A 342 12.49 0.75 -6.64
N SER A 343 11.97 1.80 -7.26
CA SER A 343 11.52 3.02 -6.58
C SER A 343 10.25 3.54 -7.22
N VAL A 344 9.24 3.80 -6.39
CA VAL A 344 7.98 4.44 -6.80
C VAL A 344 8.05 5.96 -6.60
N PRO A 345 7.29 6.76 -7.37
CA PRO A 345 6.48 6.36 -8.52
C PRO A 345 7.30 5.98 -9.77
N LEU A 346 6.70 5.17 -10.65
CA LEU A 346 7.23 4.69 -11.93
C LEU A 346 7.06 5.75 -13.02
N THR A 347 7.66 6.92 -12.81
CA THR A 347 7.53 8.06 -13.72
C THR A 347 8.15 7.75 -15.08
N ARG A 348 7.70 8.48 -16.10
CA ARG A 348 8.24 8.40 -17.46
C ARG A 348 9.77 8.45 -17.49
N ASP A 349 10.36 9.39 -16.75
CA ASP A 349 11.81 9.59 -16.74
C ASP A 349 12.55 8.43 -16.06
N ARG A 350 12.03 7.91 -14.94
CA ARG A 350 12.60 6.73 -14.27
C ARG A 350 12.54 5.49 -15.16
N VAL A 351 11.43 5.29 -15.87
CA VAL A 351 11.29 4.17 -16.81
C VAL A 351 12.28 4.31 -17.98
N ARG A 352 12.43 5.51 -18.57
CA ARG A 352 13.42 5.75 -19.63
C ARG A 352 14.84 5.47 -19.15
N GLN A 353 15.19 5.93 -17.95
CA GLN A 353 16.52 5.70 -17.36
C GLN A 353 16.77 4.21 -17.15
N ALA A 354 15.77 3.46 -16.64
CA ALA A 354 15.87 2.02 -16.46
C ALA A 354 16.00 1.28 -17.81
N ILE A 355 15.22 1.63 -18.84
CA ILE A 355 15.36 1.04 -20.19
C ILE A 355 16.77 1.28 -20.75
N ALA A 356 17.36 2.45 -20.52
CA ALA A 356 18.70 2.78 -21.02
C ALA A 356 19.83 2.07 -20.25
N ALA A 357 19.55 1.54 -19.06
CA ALA A 357 20.51 0.84 -18.21
C ALA A 357 20.44 -0.69 -18.33
N SER A 358 19.30 -1.23 -18.78
CA SER A 358 19.11 -2.64 -19.17
C SER A 358 19.76 -2.94 -20.51
#